data_AF-A0A3M4AVK5-F1
#
_entry.id   AF-A0A3M4AVK5-F1
#
_cell.length_a   1.000
_cell.length_b   1.000
_cell.length_c   1.000
_cell.angle_alpha   90.00
_cell.angle_beta   90.00
_cell.angle_gamma   90.00
#
_symmetry.space_group_name_H-M   'P 1'
#
loop_
_entity.id
_entity.type
_entity.pdbx_description
1 polymer ?
#
loop_
_entity_poly.entity_id
_entity_poly.type
_entity_poly.pdbx_seq_one_letter_code
_entity_poly.pdbx_strand_id
1 'polypeptide(L)'
;MTPSTPILSVCVNNSPLVEIDAQHYQVQIDLIYAGAANLTGRAIYRRAHCRLHRDAGKSLIKASRLARQAGFILRIYDAYRPPYAQQILWSALPNKDYVRDPQSGSHHSRGVALDLTLIGTEGEPLDMGTAFDTMEEKSHHFYADLPVDVQRHRLMLLGIMLAAGFQAIATEWWHYELPNADDYPLLDDE
;
A
#
# COMPACT_ATOMS: atom_id res chain seq x y z
N MET A 1 -26.46 47.11 20.19
CA MET A 1 -25.19 46.40 20.06
C MET A 1 -25.37 45.00 20.63
N THR A 2 -25.73 44.03 19.80
CA THR A 2 -25.81 42.61 20.19
C THR A 2 -24.49 41.95 19.83
N PRO A 3 -23.87 41.15 20.71
CA PRO A 3 -22.61 40.52 20.40
C PRO A 3 -22.86 39.36 19.44
N SER A 4 -22.20 39.39 18.29
CA SER A 4 -22.19 38.30 17.32
C SER A 4 -21.31 37.16 17.84
N THR A 5 -21.92 36.01 18.11
CA THR A 5 -21.22 34.76 18.43
C THR A 5 -20.44 34.29 17.20
N PRO A 6 -19.15 33.94 17.30
CA PRO A 6 -18.43 33.36 16.18
C PRO A 6 -18.99 31.96 15.91
N ILE A 7 -19.45 31.74 14.69
CA ILE A 7 -19.81 30.41 14.20
C ILE A 7 -18.49 29.65 14.08
N LEU A 8 -18.25 28.67 14.96
CA LEU A 8 -17.18 27.70 14.76
C LEU A 8 -17.45 27.03 13.41
N SER A 9 -16.59 27.30 12.43
CA SER A 9 -16.52 26.52 11.21
C SER A 9 -16.15 25.10 11.62
N VAL A 10 -17.14 24.21 11.58
CA VAL A 10 -16.88 22.77 11.65
C VAL A 10 -16.12 22.46 10.37
N CYS A 11 -14.81 22.26 10.48
CA CYS A 11 -14.02 21.64 9.42
C CYS A 11 -14.58 20.23 9.24
N VAL A 12 -15.54 20.07 8.31
CA VAL A 12 -15.91 18.74 7.82
C VAL A 12 -14.63 18.20 7.17
N ASN A 13 -14.01 17.22 7.81
CA ASN A 13 -12.80 16.60 7.30
C ASN A 13 -13.18 15.85 6.02
N ASN A 14 -13.08 16.53 4.89
CA ASN A 14 -13.55 16.06 3.58
C ASN A 14 -12.52 15.14 2.90
N SER A 15 -11.74 14.43 3.71
CA SER A 15 -10.67 13.56 3.23
C SER A 15 -11.26 12.47 2.33
N PRO A 16 -10.65 12.21 1.17
CA PRO A 16 -11.08 11.10 0.33
C PRO A 16 -10.61 9.74 0.87
N LEU A 17 -9.76 9.73 1.91
CA LEU A 17 -9.31 8.52 2.57
C LEU A 17 -10.42 7.87 3.38
N VAL A 18 -10.42 6.53 3.38
CA VAL A 18 -11.27 5.68 4.21
C VAL A 18 -10.40 4.74 5.00
N GLU A 19 -10.79 4.46 6.26
CA GLU A 19 -10.12 3.45 7.07
C GLU A 19 -10.40 2.06 6.51
N ILE A 20 -9.35 1.24 6.45
CA ILE A 20 -9.41 -0.16 6.04
C ILE A 20 -9.58 -1.00 7.30
N ASP A 21 -10.83 -1.32 7.62
CA ASP A 21 -11.17 -2.24 8.69
C ASP A 21 -10.90 -3.70 8.25
N ALA A 22 -10.04 -4.41 8.98
CA ALA A 22 -9.60 -5.75 8.62
C ALA A 22 -10.78 -6.74 8.46
N GLN A 23 -11.81 -6.63 9.30
CA GLN A 23 -12.97 -7.53 9.25
C GLN A 23 -13.88 -7.22 8.06
N HIS A 24 -14.17 -5.95 7.80
CA HIS A 24 -15.01 -5.51 6.69
C HIS A 24 -14.36 -5.84 5.34
N TYR A 25 -13.08 -5.50 5.19
CA TYR A 25 -12.31 -5.75 3.97
C TYR A 25 -11.85 -7.21 3.86
N GLN A 26 -11.91 -7.99 4.93
CA GLN A 26 -11.50 -9.39 5.00
C GLN A 26 -10.03 -9.56 4.57
N VAL A 27 -9.19 -8.73 5.17
CA VAL A 27 -7.73 -8.66 4.95
C VAL A 27 -7.02 -8.77 6.29
N GLN A 28 -5.73 -9.06 6.25
CA GLN A 28 -4.82 -8.83 7.36
C GLN A 28 -4.07 -7.52 7.16
N ILE A 29 -3.72 -6.85 8.25
CA ILE A 29 -3.03 -5.56 8.24
C ILE A 29 -1.77 -5.71 9.08
N ASP A 30 -0.63 -5.43 8.48
CA ASP A 30 0.70 -5.53 9.08
C ASP A 30 1.55 -4.36 8.59
N LEU A 31 1.22 -3.14 9.03
CA LEU A 31 1.84 -1.92 8.55
C LEU A 31 3.33 -1.87 8.95
N ILE A 32 4.21 -2.27 8.04
CA ILE A 32 5.64 -2.52 8.28
C ILE A 32 6.37 -1.25 8.77
N TYR A 33 5.97 -0.09 8.25
CA TYR A 33 6.52 1.22 8.63
C TYR A 33 6.06 1.75 10.00
N ALA A 34 5.11 1.06 10.66
CA ALA A 34 4.80 1.27 12.07
C ALA A 34 5.74 0.52 13.03
N GLY A 35 6.51 -0.46 12.52
CA GLY A 35 7.51 -1.23 13.27
C GLY A 35 8.95 -0.83 12.93
N ALA A 36 9.93 -1.50 13.55
CA ALA A 36 11.36 -1.26 13.28
C ALA A 36 11.94 -2.16 12.16
N ALA A 37 11.21 -3.19 11.74
CA ALA A 37 11.62 -4.15 10.72
C ALA A 37 11.33 -3.61 9.30
N ASN A 38 11.93 -2.46 8.97
CA ASN A 38 11.83 -1.82 7.67
C ASN A 38 13.19 -1.22 7.26
N LEU A 39 13.28 -0.70 6.05
CA LEU A 39 14.49 -0.06 5.48
C LEU A 39 15.21 0.91 6.43
N THR A 40 14.48 1.61 7.31
CA THR A 40 15.03 2.66 8.18
C THR A 40 15.52 2.14 9.54
N GLY A 41 15.22 0.89 9.88
CA GLY A 41 15.54 0.29 11.18
C GLY A 41 14.76 0.86 12.38
N ARG A 42 13.72 1.67 12.15
CA ARG A 42 12.85 2.25 13.19
C ARG A 42 11.43 2.48 12.67
N ALA A 43 10.47 2.63 13.58
CA ALA A 43 9.13 3.06 13.20
C ALA A 43 9.17 4.48 12.62
N ILE A 44 8.50 4.68 11.49
CA ILE A 44 8.40 5.98 10.81
C ILE A 44 6.98 6.53 10.82
N TYR A 45 5.95 5.69 10.99
CA TYR A 45 4.59 6.16 11.19
C TYR A 45 4.36 6.67 12.61
N ARG A 46 3.89 7.92 12.71
CA ARG A 46 3.44 8.51 13.97
C ARG A 46 2.14 7.87 14.46
N ARG A 47 1.25 7.52 13.53
CA ARG A 47 0.00 6.79 13.77
C ARG A 47 -0.17 5.70 12.72
N ALA A 48 -0.39 4.46 13.17
CA ALA A 48 -0.56 3.30 12.30
C ALA A 48 -2.02 3.14 11.87
N HIS A 49 -2.45 3.97 10.91
CA HIS A 49 -3.78 3.85 10.30
C HIS A 49 -3.67 3.29 8.89
N CYS A 50 -4.33 2.15 8.64
CA CYS A 50 -4.41 1.61 7.30
C CYS A 50 -5.54 2.34 6.57
N ARG A 51 -5.17 3.32 5.74
CA ARG A 51 -6.12 4.13 4.97
C ARG A 51 -5.83 4.03 3.49
N LEU A 52 -6.88 4.08 2.68
CA LEU A 52 -6.77 4.22 1.22
C LEU A 52 -7.76 5.26 0.73
N HIS A 53 -7.49 5.84 -0.43
CA HIS A 53 -8.47 6.59 -1.19
C HIS A 53 -9.71 5.70 -1.40
N ARG A 54 -10.91 6.26 -1.29
CA ARG A 54 -12.19 5.52 -1.41
C ARG A 54 -12.30 4.63 -2.65
N ASP A 55 -11.70 5.04 -3.76
CA ASP A 55 -11.70 4.24 -4.99
C ASP A 55 -10.76 3.04 -4.92
N ALA A 56 -9.58 3.20 -4.31
CA ALA A 56 -8.67 2.10 -4.02
C ALA A 56 -9.30 1.13 -3.01
N GLY A 57 -10.04 1.65 -2.02
CA GLY A 57 -10.84 0.83 -1.10
C GLY A 57 -11.87 -0.05 -1.83
N LYS A 58 -12.63 0.50 -2.80
CA LYS A 58 -13.56 -0.31 -3.61
C LYS A 58 -12.84 -1.42 -4.37
N SER A 59 -11.70 -1.11 -4.99
CA SER A 59 -10.88 -2.11 -5.69
C SER A 59 -10.32 -3.17 -4.73
N LEU A 60 -9.92 -2.79 -3.52
CA LEU A 60 -9.45 -3.72 -2.49
C LEU A 60 -10.54 -4.71 -2.06
N ILE A 61 -11.80 -4.29 -1.92
CA ILE A 61 -12.93 -5.21 -1.65
C ILE A 61 -13.03 -6.26 -2.76
N LYS A 62 -12.87 -5.84 -4.02
CA LYS A 62 -12.87 -6.75 -5.18
C LYS A 62 -11.67 -7.70 -5.13
N ALA A 63 -10.47 -7.20 -4.85
CA ALA A 63 -9.25 -8.00 -4.73
C ALA A 63 -9.36 -9.04 -3.62
N SER A 64 -9.81 -8.64 -2.42
CA SER A 64 -10.03 -9.53 -1.28
C SER A 64 -11.03 -10.65 -1.60
N ARG A 65 -12.13 -10.32 -2.31
CA ARG A 65 -13.08 -11.35 -2.77
C ARG A 65 -12.44 -12.34 -3.73
N LEU A 66 -11.67 -11.87 -4.71
CA LEU A 66 -10.98 -12.72 -5.69
C LEU A 66 -9.92 -13.60 -5.01
N ALA A 67 -9.12 -13.04 -4.10
CA ALA A 67 -8.13 -13.78 -3.32
C ALA A 67 -8.79 -14.92 -2.54
N ARG A 68 -9.91 -14.64 -1.84
CA ARG A 68 -10.63 -15.67 -1.08
C ARG A 68 -11.23 -16.76 -1.96
N GLN A 69 -11.74 -16.40 -3.14
CA GLN A 69 -12.20 -17.39 -4.12
C GLN A 69 -11.06 -18.29 -4.62
N ALA A 70 -9.84 -17.77 -4.66
CA ALA A 70 -8.63 -18.52 -4.99
C ALA A 70 -8.01 -19.25 -3.78
N GLY A 71 -8.58 -19.14 -2.58
CA GLY A 71 -8.09 -19.82 -1.37
C GLY A 71 -7.08 -19.03 -0.54
N PHE A 72 -6.97 -17.71 -0.75
CA PHE A 72 -6.00 -16.83 -0.07
C PHE A 72 -6.67 -15.70 0.72
N ILE A 73 -5.90 -15.11 1.64
CA ILE A 73 -6.23 -13.82 2.28
C ILE A 73 -5.16 -12.80 1.88
N LEU A 74 -5.52 -11.54 1.67
CA LEU A 74 -4.55 -10.48 1.43
C LEU A 74 -3.99 -9.97 2.77
N ARG A 75 -2.67 -9.80 2.87
CA ARG A 75 -2.02 -9.07 3.97
C ARG A 75 -1.39 -7.80 3.44
N ILE A 76 -1.79 -6.65 4.00
CA ILE A 76 -1.34 -5.33 3.61
C ILE A 76 -0.12 -4.94 4.46
N TYR A 77 0.98 -4.59 3.78
CA TYR A 77 2.23 -4.12 4.37
C TYR A 77 2.34 -2.60 4.39
N ASP A 78 1.81 -1.93 3.37
CA ASP A 78 1.68 -0.49 3.34
C ASP A 78 0.45 -0.03 2.56
N ALA A 79 -0.04 1.17 2.87
CA ALA A 79 -1.21 1.78 2.26
C ALA A 79 -0.96 3.30 2.11
N TYR A 80 -1.87 4.16 2.56
CA TYR A 80 -1.61 5.59 2.61
C TYR A 80 -0.36 5.89 3.45
N ARG A 81 0.64 6.50 2.80
CA ARG A 81 1.90 6.93 3.38
C ARG A 81 1.96 8.45 3.41
N PRO A 82 1.90 9.09 4.58
CA PRO A 82 2.01 10.54 4.66
C PRO A 82 3.31 11.08 4.03
N PRO A 83 3.32 12.32 3.50
CA PRO A 83 4.49 12.88 2.83
C PRO A 83 5.78 12.90 3.68
N TYR A 84 5.69 13.12 5.00
CA TYR A 84 6.89 13.09 5.86
C TYR A 84 7.50 11.68 5.95
N ALA A 85 6.69 10.62 5.91
CA ALA A 85 7.19 9.25 5.96
C ALA A 85 7.92 8.92 4.65
N GLN A 86 7.40 9.39 3.51
CA GLN A 86 8.11 9.29 2.23
C GLN A 86 9.47 10.00 2.25
N GLN A 87 9.56 11.17 2.88
CA GLN A 87 10.84 11.89 3.04
C GLN A 87 11.85 11.11 3.90
N ILE A 88 11.37 10.43 4.95
CA ILE A 88 12.24 9.59 5.80
C ILE A 88 12.77 8.39 5.01
N LEU A 89 11.92 7.70 4.23
CA LEU A 89 12.36 6.59 3.36
C LEU A 89 13.39 7.06 2.33
N TRP A 90 13.12 8.18 1.65
CA TRP A 90 14.06 8.76 0.69
C TRP A 90 15.41 9.10 1.32
N SER A 91 15.40 9.60 2.56
CA SER A 91 16.64 9.91 3.29
C SER A 91 17.43 8.64 3.65
N ALA A 92 16.75 7.51 3.84
CA ALA A 92 17.38 6.22 4.12
C ALA A 92 17.93 5.54 2.85
N LEU A 93 17.23 5.67 1.73
CA LEU A 93 17.64 5.13 0.43
C LEU A 93 17.24 6.10 -0.71
N PRO A 94 18.12 7.06 -1.07
CA PRO A 94 17.86 8.02 -2.15
C PRO A 94 18.13 7.38 -3.52
N ASN A 95 17.45 6.28 -3.82
CA ASN A 95 17.51 5.58 -5.09
C ASN A 95 16.13 5.64 -5.76
N LYS A 96 16.01 6.43 -6.82
CA LYS A 96 14.76 6.65 -7.56
C LYS A 96 14.17 5.40 -8.23
N ASP A 97 14.97 4.35 -8.40
CA ASP A 97 14.51 3.09 -8.98
C ASP A 97 13.60 2.31 -8.00
N TYR A 98 13.66 2.64 -6.70
CA TYR A 98 12.94 1.94 -5.62
C TYR A 98 12.18 2.87 -4.68
N VAL A 99 12.66 4.09 -4.45
CA VAL A 99 11.99 5.08 -3.61
C VAL A 99 11.73 6.31 -4.45
N ARG A 100 10.45 6.61 -4.72
CA ARG A 100 10.08 7.80 -5.52
C ARG A 100 10.57 9.08 -4.83
N ASP A 101 11.15 9.99 -5.62
CA ASP A 101 11.57 11.31 -5.16
C ASP A 101 10.37 12.04 -4.50
N PRO A 102 10.49 12.47 -3.23
CA PRO A 102 9.44 13.19 -2.53
C PRO A 102 8.91 14.42 -3.27
N GLN A 103 9.73 15.09 -4.10
CA GLN A 103 9.31 16.26 -4.89
C GLN A 103 8.26 15.91 -5.95
N SER A 104 8.29 14.69 -6.48
CA SER A 104 7.28 14.19 -7.43
C SER A 104 6.01 13.70 -6.72
N GLY A 105 6.09 13.45 -5.42
CA GLY A 105 5.04 12.88 -4.59
C GLY A 105 4.87 11.37 -4.78
N SER A 106 4.62 10.62 -3.71
CA SER A 106 4.39 9.17 -3.79
C SER A 106 2.93 8.84 -4.09
N HIS A 107 2.66 7.78 -4.85
CA HIS A 107 1.31 7.28 -5.06
C HIS A 107 0.67 6.77 -3.76
N HIS A 108 1.48 6.32 -2.80
CA HIS A 108 1.01 6.04 -1.44
C HIS A 108 0.54 7.32 -0.74
N SER A 109 1.21 8.45 -0.95
CA SER A 109 0.80 9.77 -0.41
C SER A 109 -0.43 10.35 -1.10
N ARG A 110 -0.87 9.76 -2.21
CA ARG A 110 -2.17 10.03 -2.86
C ARG A 110 -3.26 9.06 -2.38
N GLY A 111 -2.91 8.06 -1.57
CA GLY A 111 -3.80 7.02 -1.04
C GLY A 111 -4.26 5.99 -2.07
N VAL A 112 -3.67 5.96 -3.26
CA VAL A 112 -4.10 5.09 -4.38
C VAL A 112 -3.15 3.93 -4.67
N ALA A 113 -2.08 3.80 -3.89
CA ALA A 113 -1.17 2.67 -3.90
C ALA A 113 -1.20 1.90 -2.58
N LEU A 114 -0.83 0.62 -2.66
CA LEU A 114 -0.68 -0.27 -1.52
C LEU A 114 0.33 -1.37 -1.81
N ASP A 115 0.98 -1.83 -0.75
CA ASP A 115 1.93 -2.93 -0.76
C ASP A 115 1.33 -4.12 -0.02
N LEU A 116 1.37 -5.31 -0.62
CA LEU A 116 0.69 -6.47 -0.05
C LEU A 116 1.25 -7.82 -0.53
N THR A 117 0.82 -8.87 0.16
CA THR A 117 1.08 -10.27 -0.21
C THR A 117 -0.16 -11.15 -0.05
N LEU A 118 -0.04 -12.42 -0.43
CA LEU A 118 -1.02 -13.47 -0.20
C LEU A 118 -0.65 -14.28 1.05
N ILE A 119 -1.66 -14.63 1.83
CA ILE A 119 -1.61 -15.60 2.92
C ILE A 119 -2.22 -16.91 2.45
N GLY A 120 -1.49 -18.00 2.61
CA GLY A 120 -1.93 -19.35 2.27
C GLY A 120 -2.85 -19.97 3.33
N THR A 121 -3.24 -21.22 3.10
CA THR A 121 -4.11 -22.00 4.02
C THR A 121 -3.49 -22.26 5.38
N GLU A 122 -2.16 -22.18 5.47
CA GLU A 122 -1.40 -22.39 6.71
C GLU A 122 -1.35 -21.13 7.60
N GLY A 123 -1.92 -20.00 7.14
CA GLY A 123 -1.96 -18.74 7.89
C GLY A 123 -0.71 -17.87 7.73
N GLU A 124 0.30 -18.35 7.00
CA GLU A 124 1.54 -17.63 6.73
C GLU A 124 1.57 -16.96 5.34
N PRO A 125 2.32 -15.86 5.19
CA PRO A 125 2.63 -15.28 3.88
C PRO A 125 3.26 -16.30 2.94
N LEU A 126 2.81 -16.29 1.69
CA LEU A 126 3.46 -17.08 0.64
C LEU A 126 4.88 -16.58 0.41
N ASP A 127 5.79 -17.51 0.10
CA ASP A 127 7.14 -17.16 -0.34
C ASP A 127 7.08 -16.47 -1.70
N MET A 128 7.57 -15.23 -1.74
CA MET A 128 7.65 -14.38 -2.92
C MET A 128 9.09 -14.26 -3.44
N GLY A 129 10.06 -15.03 -2.92
CA GLY A 129 11.45 -15.11 -3.38
C GLY A 129 12.38 -14.01 -2.88
N THR A 130 11.80 -12.92 -2.40
CA THR A 130 12.47 -11.84 -1.65
C THR A 130 11.53 -11.35 -0.55
N ALA A 131 12.09 -10.75 0.50
CA ALA A 131 11.27 -10.06 1.50
C ALA A 131 10.68 -8.77 0.92
N PHE A 132 9.61 -8.26 1.52
CA PHE A 132 9.14 -6.90 1.31
C PHE A 132 10.30 -5.89 1.51
N ASP A 133 10.31 -4.79 0.76
CA ASP A 133 11.38 -3.77 0.76
C ASP A 133 12.77 -4.27 0.31
N THR A 134 12.89 -5.46 -0.29
CA THR A 134 14.16 -5.91 -0.88
C THR A 134 14.40 -5.16 -2.20
N MET A 135 15.21 -4.11 -2.18
CA MET A 135 15.46 -3.22 -3.32
C MET A 135 16.52 -3.77 -4.29
N GLU A 136 16.23 -4.95 -4.85
CA GLU A 136 17.09 -5.67 -5.79
C GLU A 136 16.31 -6.14 -7.02
N GLU A 137 16.99 -6.44 -8.12
CA GLU A 137 16.37 -6.95 -9.36
C GLU A 137 15.51 -8.22 -9.12
N LYS A 138 15.89 -9.04 -8.14
CA LYS A 138 15.13 -10.24 -7.76
C LYS A 138 13.71 -9.92 -7.27
N SER A 139 13.45 -8.68 -6.83
CA SER A 139 12.11 -8.22 -6.44
C SER A 139 11.23 -7.77 -7.61
N HIS A 140 11.80 -7.65 -8.81
CA HIS A 140 11.06 -7.26 -10.00
C HIS A 140 9.97 -8.28 -10.33
N HIS A 141 8.80 -7.80 -10.77
CA HIS A 141 7.59 -8.59 -10.93
C HIS A 141 7.78 -9.85 -11.78
N PHE A 142 8.59 -9.74 -12.84
CA PHE A 142 8.85 -10.81 -13.82
C PHE A 142 10.30 -11.32 -13.80
N TYR A 143 10.99 -11.22 -12.67
CA TYR A 143 12.32 -11.81 -12.52
C TYR A 143 12.25 -13.34 -12.73
N ALA A 144 12.92 -13.83 -13.78
CA ALA A 144 12.71 -15.18 -14.29
C ALA A 144 13.42 -16.28 -13.48
N ASP A 145 14.51 -15.95 -12.78
CA ASP A 145 15.33 -16.92 -12.05
C ASP A 145 14.84 -17.12 -10.61
N LEU A 146 13.58 -17.55 -10.49
CA LEU A 146 12.93 -17.91 -9.23
C LEU A 146 12.40 -19.33 -9.30
N PRO A 147 12.28 -20.02 -8.14
CA PRO A 147 11.53 -21.26 -8.06
C PRO A 147 10.13 -21.13 -8.68
N VAL A 148 9.65 -22.18 -9.34
CA VAL A 148 8.39 -22.14 -10.11
C VAL A 148 7.17 -21.84 -9.24
N ASP A 149 7.18 -22.32 -8.00
CA ASP A 149 6.17 -22.01 -6.98
C ASP A 149 6.16 -20.51 -6.62
N VAL A 150 7.33 -19.91 -6.41
CA VAL A 150 7.44 -18.46 -6.19
C VAL A 150 6.89 -17.66 -7.38
N GLN A 151 7.22 -18.07 -8.61
CA GLN A 151 6.67 -17.44 -9.82
C GLN A 151 5.14 -17.55 -9.86
N ARG A 152 4.58 -18.70 -9.48
CA ARG A 152 3.12 -18.90 -9.39
C ARG A 152 2.49 -18.01 -8.33
N HIS A 153 3.12 -17.83 -7.15
CA HIS A 153 2.61 -16.94 -6.11
C HIS A 153 2.56 -15.49 -6.59
N ARG A 154 3.64 -15.00 -7.21
CA ARG A 154 3.70 -13.64 -7.78
C ARG A 154 2.65 -13.46 -8.88
N LEU A 155 2.53 -14.40 -9.81
CA LEU A 155 1.52 -14.35 -10.88
C LEU A 155 0.08 -14.43 -10.34
N MET A 156 -0.15 -15.17 -9.25
CA MET A 156 -1.45 -15.22 -8.58
C MET A 156 -1.81 -13.87 -7.98
N LEU A 157 -0.89 -13.26 -7.22
CA LEU A 157 -1.09 -11.92 -6.66
C LEU A 157 -1.33 -10.90 -7.77
N LEU A 158 -0.49 -10.89 -8.80
CA LEU A 158 -0.63 -10.04 -9.98
C LEU A 158 -2.01 -10.20 -10.62
N GLY A 159 -2.41 -11.43 -10.92
CA GLY A 159 -3.70 -11.72 -11.54
C GLY A 159 -4.89 -11.22 -10.72
N ILE A 160 -4.86 -11.43 -9.40
CA ILE A 160 -5.89 -10.95 -8.47
C ILE A 160 -5.99 -9.42 -8.51
N MET A 161 -4.85 -8.74 -8.39
CA MET A 161 -4.80 -7.28 -8.30
C MET A 161 -5.16 -6.60 -9.62
N LEU A 162 -4.67 -7.11 -10.76
CA LEU A 162 -5.07 -6.63 -12.09
C LEU A 162 -6.56 -6.82 -12.33
N ALA A 163 -7.10 -8.01 -12.02
CA ALA A 163 -8.53 -8.27 -12.15
C ALA A 163 -9.37 -7.38 -11.23
N ALA A 164 -8.81 -6.91 -10.11
CA ALA A 164 -9.45 -5.97 -9.21
C ALA A 164 -9.41 -4.52 -9.69
N GLY A 165 -8.64 -4.20 -10.73
CA GLY A 165 -8.52 -2.86 -11.31
C GLY A 165 -7.29 -2.08 -10.87
N PHE A 166 -6.32 -2.73 -10.22
CA PHE A 166 -5.01 -2.15 -9.97
C PHE A 166 -4.05 -2.40 -11.15
N GLN A 167 -2.90 -1.75 -11.11
CA GLN A 167 -1.74 -1.97 -11.96
C GLN A 167 -0.52 -2.28 -11.10
N ALA A 168 0.40 -3.08 -11.61
CA ALA A 168 1.68 -3.34 -10.98
C ALA A 168 2.77 -2.44 -11.57
N ILE A 169 3.84 -2.24 -10.81
CA ILE A 169 5.10 -1.71 -11.35
C ILE A 169 6.09 -2.85 -11.59
N ALA A 170 7.04 -2.63 -12.49
CA ALA A 170 7.98 -3.68 -12.89
C ALA A 170 8.98 -4.04 -11.78
N THR A 171 9.34 -3.08 -10.93
CA THR A 171 10.45 -3.20 -9.97
C THR A 171 10.07 -3.90 -8.66
N GLU A 172 8.78 -4.02 -8.35
CA GLU A 172 8.32 -4.47 -7.03
C GLU A 172 7.15 -5.46 -7.19
N TRP A 173 7.31 -6.68 -6.66
CA TRP A 173 6.27 -7.71 -6.72
C TRP A 173 5.06 -7.41 -5.81
N TRP A 174 5.28 -6.60 -4.76
CA TRP A 174 4.29 -6.28 -3.73
C TRP A 174 3.45 -5.04 -4.04
N HIS A 175 3.95 -4.12 -4.88
CA HIS A 175 3.35 -2.80 -5.10
C HIS A 175 2.27 -2.82 -6.16
N TYR A 176 1.12 -2.23 -5.83
CA TYR A 176 0.00 -2.04 -6.74
C TYR A 176 -0.62 -0.66 -6.57
N GLU A 177 -1.13 -0.11 -7.66
CA GLU A 177 -1.74 1.22 -7.67
C GLU A 177 -2.93 1.33 -8.63
N LEU A 178 -3.79 2.32 -8.42
CA LEU A 178 -4.84 2.61 -9.39
C LEU A 178 -4.24 3.17 -10.70
N PRO A 179 -4.88 2.91 -11.85
CA PRO A 179 -4.56 3.59 -13.11
C PRO A 179 -4.58 5.11 -12.95
N ASN A 180 -3.69 5.79 -13.68
CA ASN A 180 -3.56 7.25 -13.65
C ASN A 180 -3.36 7.81 -12.23
N ALA A 181 -2.56 7.12 -11.40
CA ALA A 181 -2.33 7.48 -10.01
C ALA A 181 -1.91 8.95 -9.83
N ASP A 182 -1.16 9.53 -10.77
CA ASP A 182 -0.74 10.94 -10.75
C ASP A 182 -1.89 11.96 -10.91
N ASP A 183 -3.08 11.55 -11.38
CA ASP A 183 -4.27 12.43 -11.47
C ASP A 183 -4.90 12.69 -10.08
N TYR A 184 -4.60 11.86 -9.08
CA TYR A 184 -5.10 12.03 -7.72
C TYR A 184 -4.26 13.07 -6.96
N PRO A 185 -4.84 13.96 -6.15
CA PRO A 185 -4.05 14.94 -5.41
C PRO A 185 -3.16 14.29 -4.35
N LEU A 186 -2.02 14.91 -4.04
CA LEU A 186 -1.28 14.57 -2.82
C LEU A 186 -2.12 14.92 -1.60
N LEU A 187 -2.11 14.02 -0.63
CA LEU A 187 -2.84 14.15 0.62
C LEU A 187 -1.84 14.35 1.75
N ASP A 188 -2.23 15.18 2.71
CA ASP A 188 -1.50 15.39 3.96
C ASP A 188 -2.51 15.33 5.11
N ASP A 189 -2.95 14.11 5.38
CA ASP A 189 -4.02 13.79 6.34
C ASP A 189 -3.46 13.07 7.57
N GLU A 190 -2.80 13.86 8.45
CA GLU A 190 -2.28 13.45 9.76
C GLU A 190 -2.92 14.18 10.96
#